data_AF-A0AAU3R0S3-F1
#
_entry.id   AF-A0AAU3R0S3-F1
#
_cell.length_a   1.000
_cell.length_b   1.000
_cell.length_c   1.000
_cell.angle_alpha   90.00
_cell.angle_beta   90.00
_cell.angle_gamma   90.00
#
_symmetry.space_group_name_H-M   'P 1'
#
loop_
_entity.id
_entity.type
_entity.pdbx_description
1 polymer ?
#
loop_
_entity_poly.entity_id
_entity_poly.type
_entity_poly.pdbx_seq_one_letter_code
_entity_poly.pdbx_strand_id
1 'polypeptide(L)'
;MRSSSRGRVHSPSLTTTPTTRETAMLSTAEILRRTAGAISFFGLHTGEQFAASDSDALDVCAAIYLVAESGMLPAEFKTDENVSLAIIGASAPAMAAIRTLSGSLITPAPYTEIAPGLEIPDYIEHVSHWATTKHMFADRPPAVSEVIGALHRAAQAADALTALPRQTERSAA
;
A
#
# COMPACT_ATOMS: atom_id res chain seq x y z
N MET A 1 62.71 38.40 -28.74
CA MET A 1 61.84 37.21 -28.79
C MET A 1 61.38 36.89 -27.37
N ARG A 2 60.04 36.82 -27.16
CA ARG A 2 59.28 36.20 -26.04
C ARG A 2 59.54 36.82 -24.65
N SER A 3 58.71 37.69 -24.05
CA SER A 3 57.25 37.65 -23.78
C SER A 3 56.75 36.31 -23.25
N SER A 4 56.50 36.23 -21.94
CA SER A 4 55.66 35.20 -21.34
C SER A 4 54.90 35.78 -20.15
N SER A 5 53.62 36.00 -20.39
CA SER A 5 52.60 36.45 -19.46
C SER A 5 51.79 35.27 -18.90
N ARG A 6 51.43 35.37 -17.61
CA ARG A 6 50.16 34.98 -16.97
C ARG A 6 49.69 33.51 -17.00
N GLY A 7 49.14 33.11 -15.85
CA GLY A 7 48.06 32.10 -15.80
C GLY A 7 48.03 31.28 -14.51
N ARG A 8 47.65 31.88 -13.38
CA ARG A 8 47.27 31.13 -12.17
C ARG A 8 45.85 30.60 -12.40
N VAL A 9 45.72 29.28 -12.58
CA VAL A 9 44.44 28.60 -12.76
C VAL A 9 43.82 28.37 -11.38
N HIS A 10 42.66 28.95 -11.11
CA HIS A 10 41.81 28.59 -9.98
C HIS A 10 40.91 27.42 -10.42
N SER A 11 41.08 26.27 -9.80
CA SER A 11 40.13 25.15 -9.90
C SER A 11 38.95 25.42 -8.97
N PRO A 12 37.71 25.46 -9.46
CA PRO A 12 36.54 25.50 -8.59
C PRO A 12 36.31 24.11 -7.98
N SER A 13 36.29 24.04 -6.64
CA SER A 13 35.78 22.88 -5.92
C SER A 13 34.30 22.70 -6.23
N LEU A 14 33.96 21.61 -6.91
CA LEU A 14 32.58 21.17 -7.10
C LEU A 14 32.06 20.63 -5.77
N THR A 15 31.43 21.50 -4.99
CA THR A 15 30.57 21.10 -3.87
C THR A 15 29.34 20.41 -4.46
N THR A 16 29.36 19.10 -4.56
CA THR A 16 28.18 18.29 -4.82
C THR A 16 27.27 18.35 -3.60
N THR A 17 26.26 19.22 -3.65
CA THR A 17 25.08 19.13 -2.79
C THR A 17 24.41 17.78 -3.05
N PRO A 18 24.19 16.92 -2.04
CA PRO A 18 23.37 15.74 -2.24
C PRO A 18 21.91 16.18 -2.32
N THR A 19 21.40 16.42 -3.53
CA THR A 19 19.96 16.49 -3.79
C THR A 19 19.39 15.07 -3.76
N THR A 20 19.39 14.46 -2.58
CA THR A 20 18.73 13.17 -2.35
C THR A 20 17.41 13.47 -1.68
N ARG A 21 16.44 13.96 -2.45
CA ARG A 21 15.05 13.58 -2.18
C ARG A 21 14.84 12.26 -2.92
N GLU A 22 15.55 11.24 -2.46
CA GLU A 22 15.15 9.85 -2.69
C GLU A 22 13.74 9.79 -2.13
N THR A 23 12.76 9.64 -3.01
CA THR A 23 11.36 9.48 -2.61
C THR A 23 11.32 8.23 -1.76
N ALA A 24 11.47 8.38 -0.45
CA ALA A 24 11.51 7.25 0.46
C ALA A 24 10.21 6.48 0.27
N MET A 25 10.32 5.20 -0.13
CA MET A 25 9.16 4.33 -0.24
C MET A 25 8.46 4.31 1.13
N LEU A 26 7.14 4.55 1.12
CA LEU A 26 6.35 4.53 2.34
C LEU A 26 6.44 3.14 2.98
N SER A 27 6.57 3.09 4.30
CA SER A 27 6.46 1.82 5.01
C SER A 27 5.02 1.29 4.94
N THR A 28 4.84 -0.02 5.11
CA THR A 28 3.51 -0.65 5.18
C THR A 28 2.60 0.03 6.20
N ALA A 29 3.14 0.36 7.38
CA ALA A 29 2.39 1.05 8.42
C ALA A 29 1.98 2.47 8.02
N GLU A 30 2.85 3.19 7.31
CA GLU A 30 2.56 4.53 6.80
C GLU A 30 1.51 4.51 5.69
N ILE A 31 1.59 3.53 4.77
CA ILE A 31 0.56 3.32 3.73
C ILE A 31 -0.80 3.11 4.41
N LEU A 32 -0.91 2.17 5.34
CA LEU A 32 -2.18 1.86 6.03
C LEU A 32 -2.76 3.07 6.78
N ARG A 33 -1.91 3.86 7.46
CA ARG A 33 -2.35 5.11 8.11
C ARG A 33 -2.87 6.14 7.13
N ARG A 34 -2.16 6.34 6.01
CA ARG A 34 -2.56 7.30 4.97
C ARG A 34 -3.81 6.83 4.22
N THR A 35 -3.98 5.53 4.01
CA THR A 35 -5.21 4.93 3.46
C THR A 35 -6.41 5.23 4.36
N ALA A 36 -6.27 5.17 5.68
CA ALA A 36 -7.36 5.54 6.59
C ALA A 36 -7.80 7.00 6.36
N GLY A 37 -6.84 7.91 6.14
CA GLY A 37 -7.11 9.29 5.74
C GLY A 37 -7.78 9.39 4.37
N ALA A 38 -7.34 8.61 3.38
CA ALA A 38 -7.93 8.58 2.04
C ALA A 38 -9.40 8.12 2.09
N ILE A 39 -9.71 7.02 2.80
CA ILE A 39 -11.09 6.53 2.97
C ILE A 39 -11.95 7.55 3.71
N SER A 40 -11.41 8.23 4.73
CA SER A 40 -12.14 9.28 5.43
C SER A 40 -12.44 10.50 4.54
N PHE A 41 -11.59 10.79 3.57
CA PHE A 41 -11.72 11.96 2.69
C PHE A 41 -12.60 11.68 1.47
N PHE A 42 -12.33 10.58 0.76
CA PHE A 42 -13.00 10.20 -0.47
C PHE A 42 -14.31 9.42 -0.24
N GLY A 43 -14.43 8.75 0.90
CA GLY A 43 -15.51 7.82 1.18
C GLY A 43 -15.15 6.38 0.81
N LEU A 44 -15.92 5.44 1.36
CA LEU A 44 -15.80 4.01 1.10
C LEU A 44 -16.76 3.62 -0.02
N HIS A 45 -16.23 3.05 -1.09
CA HIS A 45 -17.02 2.45 -2.16
C HIS A 45 -17.28 0.97 -1.84
N THR A 46 -18.49 0.50 -2.15
CA THR A 46 -18.94 -0.88 -1.88
C THR A 46 -19.59 -1.52 -3.11
N GLY A 47 -19.31 -1.01 -4.31
CA GLY A 47 -19.81 -1.57 -5.56
C GLY A 47 -18.89 -2.66 -6.11
N GLU A 48 -19.16 -3.09 -7.34
CA GLU A 48 -18.40 -4.15 -8.03
C GLU A 48 -17.03 -3.68 -8.54
N GLN A 49 -16.87 -2.37 -8.80
CA GLN A 49 -15.60 -1.82 -9.26
C GLN A 49 -14.78 -1.32 -8.07
N PHE A 50 -13.49 -1.06 -8.29
CA PHE A 50 -12.58 -0.59 -7.22
C PHE A 50 -12.74 0.91 -6.92
N ALA A 51 -13.42 1.66 -7.76
CA ALA A 51 -13.76 3.06 -7.54
C ALA A 51 -15.13 3.40 -8.12
N ALA A 52 -15.83 4.32 -7.47
CA ALA A 52 -17.14 4.77 -7.93
C ALA A 52 -17.05 5.53 -9.28
N SER A 53 -18.02 5.27 -10.16
CA SER A 53 -18.15 6.01 -11.43
C SER A 53 -18.78 7.39 -11.24
N ASP A 54 -19.57 7.58 -10.19
CA ASP A 54 -20.43 8.74 -9.93
C ASP A 54 -20.00 9.60 -8.73
N SER A 55 -18.93 9.18 -8.03
CA SER A 55 -18.34 9.89 -6.90
C SER A 55 -16.83 9.62 -6.82
N ASP A 56 -16.17 10.18 -5.81
CA ASP A 56 -14.74 9.94 -5.56
C ASP A 56 -14.49 8.75 -4.63
N ALA A 57 -15.56 8.06 -4.16
CA ALA A 57 -15.44 6.96 -3.21
C ALA A 57 -14.59 5.79 -3.77
N LEU A 58 -13.81 5.17 -2.88
CA LEU A 58 -12.83 4.14 -3.24
C LEU A 58 -13.06 2.85 -2.45
N ASP A 59 -12.82 1.71 -3.10
CA ASP A 59 -12.62 0.45 -2.41
C ASP A 59 -11.34 0.52 -1.56
N VAL A 60 -11.26 -0.30 -0.51
CA VAL A 60 -10.11 -0.31 0.40
C VAL A 60 -8.82 -0.66 -0.33
N CYS A 61 -8.82 -1.64 -1.23
CA CYS A 61 -7.64 -2.00 -2.01
C CYS A 61 -7.22 -0.90 -2.99
N ALA A 62 -8.20 -0.20 -3.57
CA ALA A 62 -7.93 0.97 -4.42
C ALA A 62 -7.30 2.13 -3.65
N ALA A 63 -7.81 2.43 -2.46
CA ALA A 63 -7.26 3.46 -1.59
C ALA A 63 -5.86 3.09 -1.09
N ILE A 64 -5.57 1.80 -0.86
CA ILE A 64 -4.21 1.33 -0.56
C ILE A 64 -3.29 1.55 -1.76
N TYR A 65 -3.69 1.15 -2.96
CA TYR A 65 -2.91 1.33 -4.18
C TYR A 65 -2.60 2.82 -4.43
N LEU A 66 -3.62 3.69 -4.37
CA LEU A 66 -3.48 5.13 -4.56
C LEU A 66 -2.38 5.72 -3.66
N VAL A 67 -2.40 5.35 -2.38
CA VAL A 67 -1.45 5.81 -1.38
C VAL A 67 -0.06 5.20 -1.60
N ALA A 68 0.01 3.90 -1.89
CA ALA A 68 1.25 3.16 -2.06
C ALA A 68 2.06 3.68 -3.26
N GLU A 69 1.39 3.94 -4.38
CA GLU A 69 2.01 4.44 -5.61
C GLU A 69 2.13 5.97 -5.67
N SER A 70 1.65 6.68 -4.63
CA SER A 70 1.66 8.15 -4.55
C SER A 70 1.10 8.82 -5.81
N GLY A 71 0.10 8.20 -6.43
CA GLY A 71 -0.25 8.43 -7.83
C GLY A 71 -1.74 8.68 -8.07
N MET A 72 -2.10 8.78 -9.34
CA MET A 72 -3.50 8.79 -9.78
C MET A 72 -4.00 7.35 -9.94
N LEU A 73 -5.28 7.15 -9.65
CA LEU A 73 -5.95 5.90 -9.95
C LEU A 73 -6.16 5.79 -11.47
N PRO A 74 -5.72 4.71 -12.13
CA PRO A 74 -6.05 4.42 -13.54
C PRO A 74 -7.57 4.37 -13.74
N ALA A 75 -8.04 4.71 -14.94
CA ALA A 75 -9.47 4.76 -15.25
C ALA A 75 -10.15 3.38 -15.13
N GLU A 76 -9.36 2.31 -15.33
CA GLU A 76 -9.76 0.92 -15.24
C GLU A 76 -10.33 0.55 -13.87
N PHE A 77 -9.93 1.24 -12.80
CA PHE A 77 -10.51 1.06 -11.46
C PHE A 77 -12.00 1.38 -11.40
N LYS A 78 -12.54 2.10 -12.39
CA LYS A 78 -13.97 2.41 -12.53
C LYS A 78 -14.68 1.54 -13.58
N THR A 79 -13.94 0.79 -14.42
CA THR A 79 -14.51 0.20 -15.65
C THR A 79 -14.11 -1.24 -15.94
N ASP A 80 -13.00 -1.73 -15.37
CA ASP A 80 -12.45 -3.07 -15.62
C ASP A 80 -11.79 -3.61 -14.34
N GLU A 81 -12.54 -4.44 -13.64
CA GLU A 81 -12.12 -5.09 -12.41
C GLU A 81 -10.89 -5.98 -12.62
N ASN A 82 -10.83 -6.75 -13.71
CA ASN A 82 -9.73 -7.68 -13.97
C ASN A 82 -8.40 -6.93 -14.18
N VAL A 83 -8.44 -5.82 -14.91
CA VAL A 83 -7.25 -4.99 -15.10
C VAL A 83 -6.85 -4.32 -13.78
N SER A 84 -7.83 -3.89 -12.97
CA SER A 84 -7.58 -3.32 -11.65
C SER A 84 -6.90 -4.32 -10.70
N LEU A 85 -7.38 -5.57 -10.66
CA LEU A 85 -6.76 -6.67 -9.91
C LEU A 85 -5.31 -6.89 -10.34
N ALA A 86 -5.04 -6.90 -11.65
CA ALA A 86 -3.69 -7.06 -12.18
C ALA A 86 -2.78 -5.90 -11.78
N ILE A 87 -3.27 -4.65 -11.83
CA ILE A 87 -2.51 -3.46 -11.45
C ILE A 87 -2.18 -3.47 -9.95
N ILE A 88 -3.18 -3.73 -9.09
CA ILE A 88 -2.99 -3.83 -7.64
C ILE A 88 -2.02 -4.96 -7.32
N GLY A 89 -2.23 -6.14 -7.93
CA GLY A 89 -1.40 -7.32 -7.74
C GLY A 89 0.06 -7.12 -8.14
N ALA A 90 0.33 -6.25 -9.12
CA ALA A 90 1.68 -5.90 -9.55
C ALA A 90 2.39 -4.90 -8.61
N SER A 91 1.65 -4.16 -7.78
CA SER A 91 2.23 -3.22 -6.81
C SER A 91 2.68 -3.95 -5.54
N ALA A 92 3.98 -4.20 -5.44
CA ALA A 92 4.59 -4.77 -4.23
C ALA A 92 4.25 -4.00 -2.93
N PRO A 93 4.34 -2.65 -2.87
CA PRO A 93 4.00 -1.93 -1.64
C PRO A 93 2.50 -2.00 -1.32
N ALA A 94 1.61 -1.96 -2.32
CA ALA A 94 0.17 -2.13 -2.09
C ALA A 94 -0.14 -3.54 -1.58
N MET A 95 0.41 -4.58 -2.22
CA MET A 95 0.19 -5.96 -1.81
C MET A 95 0.74 -6.27 -0.41
N ALA A 96 1.85 -5.63 0.00
CA ALA A 96 2.35 -5.75 1.37
C ALA A 96 1.35 -5.17 2.39
N ALA A 97 0.76 -4.01 2.11
CA ALA A 97 -0.26 -3.40 2.95
C ALA A 97 -1.58 -4.20 2.97
N ILE A 98 -2.04 -4.69 1.81
CA ILE A 98 -3.23 -5.52 1.69
C ILE A 98 -3.08 -6.82 2.48
N ARG A 99 -1.94 -7.52 2.36
CA ARG A 99 -1.65 -8.73 3.14
C ARG A 99 -1.63 -8.47 4.64
N THR A 100 -1.05 -7.34 5.04
CA THR A 100 -0.98 -6.94 6.45
C THR A 100 -2.36 -6.64 7.02
N LEU A 101 -3.18 -5.89 6.28
CA LEU A 101 -4.57 -5.63 6.67
C LEU A 101 -5.35 -6.94 6.75
N SER A 102 -5.31 -7.77 5.70
CA SER A 102 -5.95 -9.09 5.67
C SER A 102 -5.57 -9.94 6.87
N GLY A 103 -4.29 -9.98 7.27
CA GLY A 103 -3.84 -10.77 8.42
C GLY A 103 -4.33 -10.25 9.77
N SER A 104 -4.84 -9.01 9.82
CA SER A 104 -5.45 -8.41 11.01
C SER A 104 -6.97 -8.60 11.08
N LEU A 105 -7.58 -9.12 10.01
CA LEU A 105 -9.01 -9.42 9.97
C LEU A 105 -9.29 -10.76 10.66
N ILE A 106 -10.50 -10.91 11.19
CA ILE A 106 -10.92 -12.09 11.95
C ILE A 106 -11.10 -13.31 11.02
N THR A 107 -11.51 -13.06 9.78
CA THR A 107 -11.73 -14.10 8.78
C THR A 107 -10.44 -14.44 8.05
N PRO A 108 -10.23 -15.70 7.65
CA PRO A 108 -9.11 -16.04 6.78
C PRO A 108 -9.36 -15.56 5.34
N ALA A 109 -8.29 -15.29 4.60
CA ALA A 109 -8.38 -15.04 3.16
C ALA A 109 -8.88 -16.30 2.44
N PRO A 110 -9.79 -16.18 1.45
CA PRO A 110 -10.15 -17.30 0.59
C PRO A 110 -8.97 -17.67 -0.29
N TYR A 111 -9.01 -18.87 -0.87
CA TYR A 111 -8.05 -19.33 -1.86
C TYR A 111 -8.66 -19.21 -3.26
N THR A 112 -7.83 -18.82 -4.23
CA THR A 112 -8.20 -18.76 -5.65
C THR A 112 -7.26 -19.66 -6.46
N GLU A 113 -7.83 -20.38 -7.41
CA GLU A 113 -7.07 -21.27 -8.30
C GLU A 113 -6.46 -20.45 -9.44
N ILE A 114 -5.13 -20.44 -9.53
CA ILE A 114 -4.39 -19.69 -10.57
C ILE A 114 -3.90 -20.57 -11.73
N ALA A 115 -3.89 -21.88 -11.51
CA ALA A 115 -3.64 -22.91 -12.51
C ALA A 115 -4.22 -24.24 -11.99
N PRO A 116 -4.49 -25.24 -12.86
CA PRO A 116 -5.05 -26.52 -12.42
C PRO A 116 -4.30 -27.14 -11.23
N GLY A 117 -4.97 -27.22 -10.09
CA GLY A 117 -4.44 -27.77 -8.83
C GLY A 117 -3.46 -26.86 -8.07
N LEU A 118 -3.35 -25.58 -8.45
CA LEU A 118 -2.52 -24.59 -7.78
C LEU A 118 -3.38 -23.42 -7.26
N GLU A 119 -3.52 -23.36 -5.95
CA GLU A 119 -4.27 -22.33 -5.25
C GLU A 119 -3.35 -21.39 -4.48
N ILE A 120 -3.71 -20.11 -4.42
CA ILE A 120 -3.05 -19.11 -3.58
C ILE A 120 -4.09 -18.31 -2.78
N PRO A 121 -3.76 -17.77 -1.60
CA PRO A 121 -4.67 -16.90 -0.89
C PRO A 121 -4.95 -15.61 -1.67
N ASP A 122 -6.22 -15.26 -1.81
CA ASP A 122 -6.69 -14.05 -2.49
C ASP A 122 -6.93 -12.93 -1.48
N TYR A 123 -5.87 -12.16 -1.24
CA TYR A 123 -5.90 -11.07 -0.26
C TYR A 123 -6.66 -9.84 -0.75
N ILE A 124 -6.78 -9.65 -2.08
CA ILE A 124 -7.52 -8.52 -2.64
C ILE A 124 -9.01 -8.80 -2.45
N GLU A 125 -9.48 -9.96 -2.91
CA GLU A 125 -10.86 -10.43 -2.69
C GLU A 125 -11.21 -10.37 -1.20
N HIS A 126 -10.33 -10.88 -0.32
CA HIS A 126 -10.60 -10.89 1.11
C HIS A 126 -10.87 -9.48 1.68
N VAL A 127 -10.04 -8.50 1.34
CA VAL A 127 -10.14 -7.15 1.90
C VAL A 127 -11.33 -6.39 1.32
N SER A 128 -11.50 -6.42 0.00
CA SER A 128 -12.62 -5.74 -0.68
C SER A 128 -13.96 -6.36 -0.25
N HIS A 129 -14.07 -7.70 -0.23
CA HIS A 129 -15.28 -8.39 0.21
C HIS A 129 -15.57 -8.17 1.70
N TRP A 130 -14.55 -8.14 2.57
CA TRP A 130 -14.74 -7.87 3.99
C TRP A 130 -15.38 -6.50 4.25
N ALA A 131 -15.01 -5.47 3.47
CA ALA A 131 -15.54 -4.13 3.63
C ALA A 131 -17.02 -4.01 3.21
N THR A 132 -17.50 -4.91 2.34
CA THR A 132 -18.85 -4.87 1.75
C THR A 132 -19.80 -5.94 2.29
N THR A 133 -19.28 -6.96 2.97
CA THR A 133 -20.08 -8.10 3.44
C THR A 133 -20.18 -8.14 4.97
N LYS A 134 -21.37 -8.50 5.46
CA LYS A 134 -21.56 -8.79 6.89
C LYS A 134 -20.84 -10.10 7.24
N HIS A 135 -20.10 -10.11 8.33
CA HIS A 135 -19.56 -11.36 8.86
C HIS A 135 -20.67 -12.17 9.54
N MET A 136 -20.47 -13.48 9.73
CA MET A 136 -21.46 -14.42 10.28
C MET A 136 -22.07 -13.97 11.63
N PHE A 137 -21.32 -13.18 12.41
CA PHE A 137 -21.73 -12.68 13.73
C PHE A 137 -22.15 -11.20 13.74
N ALA A 138 -22.33 -10.57 12.58
CA ALA A 138 -22.86 -9.21 12.47
C ALA A 138 -24.10 -9.10 11.60
N ASP A 139 -24.87 -8.06 11.92
CA ASP A 139 -26.09 -7.72 11.21
C ASP A 139 -25.85 -6.84 9.97
N ARG A 140 -24.64 -6.28 9.83
CA ARG A 140 -24.27 -5.38 8.73
C ARG A 140 -22.79 -5.51 8.33
N PRO A 141 -22.41 -5.08 7.12
CA PRO A 141 -21.03 -4.82 6.78
C PRO A 141 -20.36 -3.80 7.72
N PRO A 142 -19.03 -3.77 7.79
CA PRO A 142 -18.30 -2.75 8.55
C PRO A 142 -18.70 -1.33 8.13
N ALA A 143 -18.86 -0.45 9.11
CA ALA A 143 -19.00 0.98 8.88
C ALA A 143 -17.64 1.57 8.53
N VAL A 144 -17.64 2.75 7.90
CA VAL A 144 -16.41 3.47 7.54
C VAL A 144 -15.46 3.65 8.73
N SER A 145 -15.98 3.96 9.91
CA SER A 145 -15.17 4.10 11.13
C SER A 145 -14.54 2.77 11.60
N GLU A 146 -15.21 1.65 11.37
CA GLU A 146 -14.69 0.31 11.69
C GLU A 146 -13.57 -0.09 10.71
N VAL A 147 -13.72 0.28 9.43
CA VAL A 147 -12.68 0.14 8.40
C VAL A 147 -11.44 0.96 8.75
N ILE A 148 -11.62 2.25 9.08
CA ILE A 148 -10.55 3.14 9.54
C ILE A 148 -9.86 2.57 10.79
N GLY A 149 -10.63 2.06 11.75
CA GLY A 149 -10.09 1.43 12.95
C GLY A 149 -9.25 0.19 12.65
N ALA A 150 -9.68 -0.64 11.69
CA ALA A 150 -8.92 -1.82 11.26
C ALA A 150 -7.59 -1.44 10.59
N LEU A 151 -7.60 -0.44 9.70
CA LEU A 151 -6.39 0.10 9.07
C LEU A 151 -5.37 0.59 10.12
N HIS A 152 -5.82 1.29 11.15
CA HIS A 152 -4.95 1.75 12.23
C HIS A 152 -4.36 0.59 13.06
N ARG A 153 -5.17 -0.44 13.39
CA ARG A 153 -4.67 -1.63 14.09
C ARG A 153 -3.66 -2.41 13.25
N ALA A 154 -3.92 -2.58 11.96
CA ALA A 154 -3.00 -3.20 11.03
C ALA A 154 -1.67 -2.41 10.93
N ALA A 155 -1.74 -1.08 10.89
CA ALA A 155 -0.55 -0.23 10.90
C ALA A 155 0.26 -0.39 12.19
N GLN A 156 -0.40 -0.46 13.36
CA GLN A 156 0.26 -0.70 14.64
C GLN A 156 0.95 -2.08 14.67
N ALA A 157 0.31 -3.11 14.14
CA ALA A 157 0.92 -4.44 14.02
C ALA A 157 2.17 -4.42 13.10
N ALA A 158 2.11 -3.70 11.99
CA ALA A 158 3.24 -3.54 11.07
C ALA A 158 4.44 -2.82 11.71
N ASP A 159 4.20 -1.74 12.48
CA ASP A 159 5.25 -1.07 13.24
C ASP A 159 5.88 -2.02 14.27
N ALA A 160 5.06 -2.80 14.99
CA ALA A 160 5.53 -3.75 15.99
C ALA A 160 6.43 -4.84 15.39
N LEU A 161 6.08 -5.37 14.21
CA LEU A 161 6.90 -6.35 13.49
C LEU A 161 8.26 -5.79 13.07
N THR A 162 8.32 -4.49 12.74
CA THR A 162 9.55 -3.81 12.33
C THR A 162 10.41 -3.41 13.53
N ALA A 163 9.79 -3.18 14.70
CA ALA A 163 10.47 -2.77 15.93
C ALA A 163 11.14 -3.93 16.70
N LEU A 164 10.82 -5.19 16.39
CA LEU A 164 11.45 -6.35 17.03
C LEU A 164 12.94 -6.41 16.64
N PRO A 165 13.87 -6.43 17.61
CA PRO A 165 15.28 -6.69 17.33
C PRO A 165 15.37 -8.04 16.62
N ARG A 166 16.07 -8.11 15.47
CA ARG A 166 16.46 -9.40 14.90
C ARG A 166 17.22 -10.14 15.99
N GLN A 167 16.61 -11.14 16.61
CA GLN A 167 17.31 -12.01 17.54
C GLN A 167 18.43 -12.67 16.76
N THR A 168 19.61 -12.06 16.85
CA THR A 168 20.82 -12.57 16.25
C THR A 168 21.18 -13.75 17.12
N GLU A 169 20.95 -14.95 16.57
CA GLU A 169 21.55 -16.22 16.94
C GLU A 169 22.12 -16.25 18.37
N ARG A 170 21.29 -16.62 19.35
CA ARG A 170 21.81 -17.30 20.53
C ARG A 170 22.22 -18.72 20.10
N SER A 171 23.38 -18.81 19.46
CA SER A 171 24.15 -20.04 19.37
C SER A 171 25.34 -19.95 20.34
N ALA A 172 25.55 -21.07 21.03
CA ALA A 172 26.72 -21.46 21.81
C ALA A 172 26.90 -20.82 23.21
N ALA A 173 26.50 -21.59 24.23
CA ALA A 173 27.38 -21.95 25.34
C ALA A 173 27.10 -23.41 25.71
#